data_AF-A0A1J9QP56-F1
#
_entry.id   AF-A0A1J9QP56-F1
#
_cell.length_a   1.000
_cell.length_b   1.000
_cell.length_c   1.000
_cell.angle_alpha   90.00
_cell.angle_beta   90.00
_cell.angle_gamma   90.00
#
_symmetry.space_group_name_H-M   'P 1'
#
loop_
_entity.id
_entity.type
_entity.pdbx_description
1 polymer ?
#
loop_
_entity_poly.entity_id
_entity_poly.type
_entity_poly.pdbx_seq_one_letter_code
_entity_poly.pdbx_strand_id
1 'polypeptide(L)'
;MLVPLVVLIQETDRLSDQRKQDNQNTLGLEERIGLRRDWTTDGNFLSKTEDAMRQTLELLTMVTNHKADTEILNKNFMDTIANNIRLIKHQVSPLLDKSSRERMDQHSLDVEYLLECLRQSNISIAASFGALQKRVEIQMTALYTLVGQRDSKLNLEMAYDSRRLASASKRDSSSMKTIAVLTTVFLPGTFIATVFSMPMVDYAPAQFWIYLAIAIPLTLVVLSVWAAWMLWIERRNEREDKRAEERLPIYDSREEYGLNKLPALRRLNRVLCQD
;
A
#
# COMPACT_ATOMS: atom_id res chain seq x y z
N MET A 1 6.31 41.35 -43.06
CA MET A 1 5.66 40.12 -42.51
C MET A 1 6.64 39.16 -41.81
N LEU A 2 7.86 39.58 -41.42
CA LEU A 2 8.88 38.70 -40.82
C LEU A 2 8.75 38.51 -39.30
N VAL A 3 8.04 39.40 -38.60
CA VAL A 3 7.93 39.39 -37.13
C VAL A 3 7.21 38.14 -36.58
N PRO A 4 6.07 37.68 -37.15
CA PRO A 4 5.42 36.47 -36.66
C PRO A 4 6.26 35.20 -36.83
N LEU A 5 7.14 35.20 -37.84
CA LEU A 5 7.97 34.05 -38.21
C LEU A 5 9.19 33.90 -37.27
N VAL A 6 9.80 35.02 -36.89
CA VAL A 6 10.84 35.04 -35.84
C VAL A 6 10.23 34.64 -34.49
N VAL A 7 9.04 35.15 -34.17
CA VAL A 7 8.34 34.78 -32.93
C VAL A 7 8.01 33.29 -32.90
N LEU A 8 7.52 32.71 -33.99
CA LEU A 8 7.21 31.27 -34.08
C LEU A 8 8.45 30.38 -33.91
N ILE A 9 9.57 30.72 -34.57
CA ILE A 9 10.83 29.98 -34.43
C ILE A 9 11.34 30.05 -32.99
N GLN A 10 11.28 31.26 -32.41
CA GLN A 10 11.73 31.49 -31.04
C GLN A 10 10.85 30.75 -30.02
N GLU A 11 9.54 30.66 -30.27
CA GLU A 11 8.61 29.87 -29.44
C GLU A 11 8.88 28.37 -29.57
N THR A 12 9.18 27.87 -30.77
CA THR A 12 9.50 26.44 -30.99
C THR A 12 10.80 26.02 -30.30
N ASP A 13 11.83 26.87 -30.31
CA ASP A 13 13.08 26.62 -29.60
C ASP A 13 12.85 26.59 -28.09
N ARG A 14 12.07 27.56 -27.59
CA ARG A 14 11.70 27.65 -26.17
C ARG A 14 10.94 26.42 -25.69
N LEU A 15 9.98 25.93 -26.49
CA LEU A 15 9.23 24.70 -26.21
C LEU A 15 10.12 23.47 -26.24
N SER A 16 11.15 23.44 -27.09
CA SER A 16 12.11 22.33 -27.17
C SER A 16 13.00 22.25 -25.91
N ASP A 17 13.46 23.39 -25.40
CA ASP A 17 14.24 23.47 -24.18
C ASP A 17 13.39 23.15 -22.95
N GLN A 18 12.15 23.63 -22.94
CA GLN A 18 11.19 23.31 -21.87
C GLN A 18 10.88 21.81 -21.82
N ARG A 19 10.74 21.14 -22.97
CA ARG A 19 10.62 19.67 -23.04
C ARG A 19 11.83 18.93 -22.49
N LYS A 20 13.05 19.40 -22.75
CA LYS A 20 14.27 18.81 -22.20
C LYS A 20 14.31 18.94 -20.68
N GLN A 21 13.96 20.12 -20.17
CA GLN A 21 13.89 20.39 -18.74
C GLN A 21 12.82 19.52 -18.05
N ASP A 22 11.62 19.44 -18.64
CA ASP A 22 10.53 18.61 -18.12
C ASP A 22 10.90 17.14 -18.15
N ASN A 23 11.54 16.65 -19.21
CA ASN A 23 12.04 15.27 -19.27
C ASN A 23 13.06 14.98 -18.16
N GLN A 24 13.99 15.90 -17.89
CA GLN A 24 14.96 15.74 -16.79
C GLN A 24 14.28 15.75 -15.41
N ASN A 25 13.28 16.61 -15.21
CA ASN A 25 12.51 16.66 -13.97
C ASN A 25 11.66 15.40 -13.79
N THR A 26 11.03 14.88 -14.85
CA THR A 26 10.32 13.58 -14.81
C THR A 26 11.27 12.42 -14.61
N LEU A 27 12.51 12.45 -15.12
CA LEU A 27 13.51 11.42 -14.85
C LEU A 27 13.95 11.46 -13.38
N GLY A 28 14.12 12.66 -12.80
CA GLY A 28 14.40 12.81 -11.38
C GLY A 28 13.22 12.37 -10.50
N LEU A 29 11.97 12.59 -10.95
CA LEU A 29 10.78 12.04 -10.30
C LEU A 29 10.75 10.51 -10.47
N GLU A 30 10.99 9.97 -11.67
CA GLU A 30 11.09 8.54 -11.95
C GLU A 30 12.26 7.88 -11.21
N GLU A 31 13.31 8.60 -10.85
CA GLU A 31 14.42 8.13 -10.02
C GLU A 31 14.09 8.20 -8.53
N ARG A 32 13.39 9.25 -8.07
CA ARG A 32 12.90 9.39 -6.69
C ARG A 32 11.77 8.41 -6.36
N ILE A 33 10.87 8.20 -7.31
CA ILE A 33 9.80 7.19 -7.30
C ILE A 33 10.37 5.81 -7.71
N GLY A 34 11.52 5.82 -8.39
CA GLY A 34 12.19 4.66 -8.97
C GLY A 34 12.70 3.72 -7.92
N LEU A 35 11.79 2.87 -7.42
CA LEU A 35 12.09 1.56 -6.84
C LEU A 35 13.28 1.57 -5.88
N ARG A 36 13.46 2.65 -5.11
CA ARG A 36 14.49 2.69 -4.08
C ARG A 36 13.96 1.80 -2.96
N ARG A 37 14.73 0.76 -2.68
CA ARG A 37 14.37 -0.35 -1.78
C ARG A 37 14.12 0.12 -0.33
N ASP A 38 14.54 1.33 -0.01
CA ASP A 38 14.51 2.00 1.29
C ASP A 38 13.13 2.53 1.71
N TRP A 39 12.22 2.82 0.76
CA TRP A 39 10.87 3.28 1.09
C TRP A 39 10.15 2.28 2.01
N THR A 40 10.30 0.98 1.72
CA THR A 40 9.64 -0.08 2.50
C THR A 40 10.18 -0.26 3.91
N THR A 41 11.30 0.36 4.28
CA THR A 41 11.94 0.24 5.60
C THR A 41 11.83 1.52 6.44
N ASP A 42 11.36 2.61 5.84
CA ASP A 42 11.28 3.91 6.49
C ASP A 42 10.02 4.01 7.38
N GLY A 43 10.18 4.53 8.60
CA GLY A 43 9.07 4.78 9.53
C GLY A 43 8.07 5.79 9.01
N ASN A 44 8.50 6.66 8.09
CA ASN A 44 7.66 7.66 7.43
C ASN A 44 7.13 7.20 6.06
N PHE A 45 7.09 5.89 5.78
CA PHE A 45 6.62 5.37 4.49
C PHE A 45 5.23 5.90 4.11
N LEU A 46 4.26 5.82 5.03
CA LEU A 46 2.87 6.20 4.76
C LEU A 46 2.73 7.68 4.37
N SER A 47 3.38 8.59 5.12
CA SER A 47 3.34 10.02 4.79
C SER A 47 4.04 10.32 3.47
N LYS A 48 5.21 9.73 3.22
CA LYS A 48 5.92 9.90 1.94
C LYS A 48 5.11 9.36 0.76
N THR A 49 4.44 8.22 0.90
CA THR A 49 3.57 7.66 -0.15
C THR A 49 2.31 8.49 -0.36
N GLU A 50 1.72 9.03 0.72
CA GLU A 50 0.57 9.91 0.64
C GLU A 50 0.94 11.21 -0.06
N ASP A 51 2.06 11.83 0.29
CA ASP A 51 2.58 13.03 -0.35
C ASP A 51 2.89 12.79 -1.84
N ALA A 52 3.52 11.65 -2.16
CA ALA A 52 3.81 11.28 -3.54
C ALA A 52 2.53 11.00 -4.35
N MET A 53 1.51 10.36 -3.75
CA MET A 53 0.19 10.18 -4.38
C MET A 53 -0.51 11.51 -4.61
N ARG A 54 -0.46 12.43 -3.63
CA ARG A 54 -1.05 13.77 -3.79
C ARG A 54 -0.38 14.54 -4.94
N GLN A 55 0.96 14.56 -4.97
CA GLN A 55 1.71 15.22 -6.05
C GLN A 55 1.41 14.61 -7.42
N THR A 56 1.35 13.28 -7.52
CA THR A 56 1.04 12.61 -8.79
C THR A 56 -0.40 12.86 -9.24
N LEU A 57 -1.37 12.92 -8.32
CA LEU A 57 -2.76 13.27 -8.62
C LEU A 57 -2.91 14.73 -9.09
N GLU A 58 -2.21 15.67 -8.44
CA GLU A 58 -2.17 17.08 -8.83
C GLU A 58 -1.57 17.24 -10.24
N LEU A 59 -0.44 16.57 -10.51
CA LEU A 59 0.17 16.54 -11.83
C LEU A 59 -0.76 15.95 -12.89
N LEU A 60 -1.44 14.83 -12.58
CA LEU A 60 -2.40 14.22 -13.51
C LEU A 60 -3.52 15.19 -13.86
N THR A 61 -4.06 15.87 -12.86
CA THR A 61 -5.15 16.85 -13.02
C THR A 61 -4.68 18.03 -13.87
N MET A 62 -3.51 18.58 -13.55
CA MET A 62 -2.90 19.69 -14.29
C MET A 62 -2.68 19.34 -15.76
N VAL A 63 -2.08 18.18 -16.03
CA VAL A 63 -1.77 17.70 -17.39
C VAL A 63 -3.05 17.45 -18.19
N THR A 64 -4.06 16.87 -17.54
CA THR A 64 -5.35 16.59 -18.19
C THR A 64 -6.05 17.90 -18.57
N ASN A 65 -6.09 18.88 -17.67
CA ASN A 65 -6.68 20.19 -17.94
C ASN A 65 -5.90 20.93 -19.02
N HIS A 66 -4.57 20.97 -18.94
CA HIS A 66 -3.74 21.66 -19.92
C HIS A 66 -3.81 21.01 -21.32
N LYS A 67 -3.92 19.69 -21.38
CA LYS A 67 -4.19 18.97 -22.64
C LYS A 67 -5.54 19.38 -23.24
N ALA A 68 -6.60 19.44 -22.43
CA ALA A 68 -7.92 19.86 -22.89
C ALA A 68 -7.91 21.31 -23.40
N ASP A 69 -7.28 22.22 -22.66
CA ASP A 69 -7.17 23.64 -23.05
C ASP A 69 -6.40 23.81 -24.37
N THR A 70 -5.28 23.10 -24.54
CA THR A 70 -4.47 23.16 -25.75
C THR A 70 -5.18 22.54 -26.96
N GLU A 71 -5.92 21.43 -26.78
CA GLU A 71 -6.74 20.85 -27.84
C GLU A 71 -7.86 21.80 -28.30
N ILE A 72 -8.57 22.43 -27.35
CA ILE A 72 -9.63 23.40 -27.65
C ILE A 72 -9.05 24.63 -28.38
N LEU A 73 -7.96 25.20 -27.85
CA LEU A 73 -7.33 26.38 -28.43
C LEU A 73 -6.80 26.09 -29.83
N ASN A 74 -6.11 24.95 -30.02
CA ASN A 74 -5.59 24.54 -31.31
C ASN A 74 -6.72 24.35 -32.34
N LYS A 75 -7.82 23.71 -31.95
CA LYS A 75 -8.99 23.54 -32.83
C LYS A 75 -9.57 24.89 -33.27
N ASN A 76 -9.81 25.80 -32.31
CA ASN A 76 -10.35 27.13 -32.59
C ASN A 76 -9.41 27.95 -33.51
N PHE A 77 -8.11 27.87 -33.27
CA PHE A 77 -7.10 28.54 -34.06
C PHE A 77 -7.06 28.02 -35.50
N MET A 78 -7.04 26.69 -35.67
CA MET A 78 -7.06 26.05 -36.99
C MET A 78 -8.34 26.36 -37.77
N ASP A 79 -9.51 26.38 -37.10
CA ASP A 79 -10.78 26.76 -37.71
C ASP A 79 -10.78 28.23 -38.17
N THR A 80 -10.20 29.12 -37.37
CA THR A 80 -10.07 30.55 -37.71
C THR A 80 -9.15 30.77 -38.90
N ILE A 81 -8.00 30.09 -38.93
CA ILE A 81 -7.06 30.13 -40.05
C ILE A 81 -7.74 29.60 -41.32
N ALA A 82 -8.39 28.45 -41.25
CA ALA A 82 -9.08 27.85 -42.39
C ALA A 82 -10.16 28.79 -42.95
N ASN A 83 -10.91 29.45 -42.08
CA ASN A 83 -11.92 30.44 -42.48
C ASN A 83 -11.30 31.68 -43.13
N ASN A 84 -10.22 32.22 -42.59
CA ASN A 84 -9.51 33.38 -43.18
C ASN A 84 -8.92 33.05 -44.55
N ILE A 85 -8.34 31.86 -44.73
CA ILE A 85 -7.82 31.40 -46.02
C ILE A 85 -8.95 31.27 -47.03
N ARG A 86 -10.08 30.66 -46.64
CA ARG A 86 -11.28 30.60 -47.49
C ARG A 86 -11.77 31.99 -47.87
N LEU A 87 -11.81 32.93 -46.93
CA LEU A 87 -12.26 34.30 -47.17
C LEU A 87 -11.36 35.02 -48.19
N ILE A 88 -10.04 34.95 -48.01
CA ILE A 88 -9.06 35.55 -48.93
C ILE A 88 -9.19 34.93 -50.33
N LYS A 89 -9.33 33.60 -50.40
CA LYS A 89 -9.44 32.87 -51.68
C LYS A 89 -10.75 33.20 -52.41
N HIS A 90 -11.88 33.28 -51.72
CA HIS A 90 -13.19 33.46 -52.34
C HIS A 90 -13.61 34.93 -52.53
N GLN A 91 -13.22 35.82 -51.63
CA GLN A 91 -13.66 37.22 -51.65
C GLN A 91 -12.59 38.18 -52.17
N VAL A 92 -11.31 37.94 -51.88
CA VAL A 92 -10.23 38.88 -52.21
C VAL A 92 -9.58 38.55 -53.56
N SER A 93 -9.38 37.26 -53.86
CA SER A 93 -8.79 36.82 -55.15
C SER A 93 -9.51 37.34 -56.41
N PRO A 94 -10.87 37.45 -56.46
CA PRO A 94 -11.57 37.95 -57.63
C PRO A 94 -11.33 39.44 -57.89
N LEU A 95 -11.04 40.21 -56.82
CA LEU A 95 -10.86 41.66 -56.87
C LEU A 95 -9.42 42.08 -57.24
N LEU A 96 -8.48 41.13 -57.27
CA LEU A 96 -7.07 41.37 -57.59
C LEU A 96 -6.80 41.30 -59.11
N ASP A 97 -5.97 42.24 -59.59
CA ASP A 97 -5.42 42.26 -60.95
C ASP A 97 -4.58 41.00 -61.25
N LYS A 98 -4.48 40.61 -62.53
CA LYS A 98 -3.79 39.37 -62.98
C LYS A 98 -2.36 39.25 -62.42
N SER A 99 -1.59 40.35 -62.45
CA SER A 99 -0.22 40.35 -61.92
C SER A 99 -0.16 40.15 -60.40
N SER A 100 -1.13 40.69 -59.66
CA SER A 100 -1.19 40.52 -58.20
C SER A 100 -1.69 39.14 -57.78
N ARG A 101 -2.54 38.51 -58.60
CA ARG A 101 -3.01 37.13 -58.41
C ARG A 101 -1.89 36.12 -58.61
N GLU A 102 -1.06 36.29 -59.64
CA GLU A 102 0.14 35.45 -59.86
C GLU A 102 1.13 35.52 -58.69
N ARG A 103 1.39 36.71 -58.12
CA ARG A 103 2.24 36.83 -56.92
C ARG A 103 1.63 36.16 -55.69
N MET A 104 0.31 36.23 -55.55
CA MET A 104 -0.40 35.61 -54.42
C MET A 104 -0.37 34.09 -54.52
N ASP A 105 -0.49 33.53 -55.73
CA ASP A 105 -0.31 32.10 -56.00
C ASP A 105 1.16 31.68 -55.77
N GLN A 106 2.14 32.50 -56.18
CA GLN A 106 3.57 32.25 -55.93
C GLN A 106 3.88 32.14 -54.43
N HIS A 107 3.31 33.02 -53.60
CA HIS A 107 3.50 33.00 -52.14
C HIS A 107 2.53 32.05 -51.40
N SER A 108 1.51 31.53 -52.07
CA SER A 108 0.56 30.59 -51.46
C SER A 108 1.23 29.29 -51.01
N LEU A 109 2.21 28.81 -51.79
CA LEU A 109 2.97 27.59 -51.52
C LEU A 109 3.76 27.67 -50.21
N ASP A 110 4.41 28.82 -49.94
CA ASP A 110 5.18 29.05 -48.72
C ASP A 110 4.26 29.11 -47.48
N VAL A 111 3.10 29.75 -47.60
CA VAL A 111 2.13 29.85 -46.50
C VAL A 111 1.53 28.48 -46.19
N GLU A 112 1.20 27.69 -47.21
CA GLU A 112 0.63 26.35 -47.07
C GLU A 112 1.64 25.38 -46.45
N TYR A 113 2.92 25.48 -46.83
CA TYR A 113 4.02 24.73 -46.19
C TYR A 113 4.17 25.08 -44.70
N LEU A 114 4.17 26.37 -44.34
CA LEU A 114 4.25 26.80 -42.94
C LEU A 114 3.04 26.34 -42.12
N LEU A 115 1.85 26.34 -42.72
CA LEU A 115 0.64 25.84 -42.09
C LEU A 115 0.72 24.36 -41.78
N GLU A 116 1.28 23.58 -42.70
CA GLU A 116 1.50 22.15 -42.52
C GLU A 116 2.56 21.89 -41.44
N CYS A 117 3.64 22.68 -41.40
CA CYS A 117 4.61 22.63 -40.30
C CYS A 117 3.97 22.92 -38.94
N LEU A 118 3.10 23.93 -38.87
CA LEU A 118 2.41 24.32 -37.63
C LEU A 118 1.40 23.25 -37.19
N ARG A 119 0.65 22.67 -38.13
CA ARG A 119 -0.25 21.53 -37.90
C ARG A 119 0.52 20.34 -37.34
N GLN A 120 1.66 20.02 -37.94
CA GLN A 120 2.50 18.90 -37.53
C GLN A 120 3.10 19.13 -36.13
N SER A 121 3.53 20.37 -35.84
CA SER A 121 3.99 20.77 -34.50
C SER A 121 2.89 20.55 -33.45
N ASN A 122 1.67 21.02 -33.71
CA ASN A 122 0.54 20.85 -32.79
C ASN A 122 0.19 19.37 -32.53
N ILE A 123 0.23 18.53 -33.56
CA ILE A 123 0.03 17.07 -33.40
C ILE A 123 1.11 16.48 -32.50
N SER A 124 2.37 16.89 -32.68
CA SER A 124 3.47 16.42 -31.85
C SER A 124 3.35 16.88 -30.39
N ILE A 125 2.77 18.05 -30.15
CA ILE A 125 2.49 18.58 -28.80
C ILE A 125 1.38 17.78 -28.13
N ALA A 126 0.27 17.52 -28.82
CA ALA A 126 -0.80 16.68 -28.31
C ALA A 126 -0.32 15.26 -27.97
N ALA A 127 0.53 14.68 -28.83
CA ALA A 127 1.13 13.36 -28.58
C ALA A 127 2.02 13.34 -27.32
N SER A 128 2.81 14.40 -27.10
CA SER A 128 3.64 14.53 -25.89
C SER A 128 2.79 14.60 -24.61
N PHE A 129 1.67 15.33 -24.63
CA PHE A 129 0.75 15.35 -23.48
C PHE A 129 0.15 13.97 -23.20
N GLY A 130 -0.23 13.22 -24.25
CA GLY A 130 -0.70 11.84 -24.11
C GLY A 130 0.35 10.92 -23.47
N ALA A 131 1.61 11.05 -23.87
CA ALA A 131 2.71 10.28 -23.29
C ALA A 131 2.96 10.64 -21.82
N LEU A 132 2.90 11.93 -21.47
CA LEU A 132 3.09 12.40 -20.11
C LEU A 132 1.95 11.92 -19.18
N GLN A 133 0.70 11.98 -19.65
CA GLN A 133 -0.45 11.42 -18.94
C GLN A 133 -0.24 9.93 -18.62
N LYS A 134 0.22 9.14 -19.60
CA LYS A 134 0.51 7.71 -19.41
C LYS A 134 1.61 7.46 -18.38
N ARG A 135 2.65 8.30 -18.35
CA ARG A 135 3.73 8.19 -17.35
C ARG A 135 3.19 8.41 -15.93
N VAL A 136 2.36 9.43 -15.73
CA VAL A 136 1.76 9.72 -14.42
C VAL A 136 0.83 8.57 -13.98
N GLU A 137 0.01 8.02 -14.89
CA GLU A 137 -0.82 6.84 -14.62
C GLU A 137 0.00 5.61 -14.18
N ILE A 138 1.14 5.36 -14.83
CA ILE A 138 2.05 4.26 -14.47
C ILE A 138 2.66 4.49 -13.08
N GLN A 139 3.09 5.71 -12.77
CA GLN A 139 3.63 6.06 -11.45
C GLN A 139 2.59 5.86 -10.35
N MET A 140 1.35 6.29 -10.57
CA MET A 140 0.24 6.08 -9.63
C MET A 140 0.03 4.59 -9.36
N THR A 141 0.03 3.76 -10.40
CA THR A 141 -0.13 2.30 -10.29
C THR A 141 1.03 1.67 -9.50
N ALA A 142 2.26 2.14 -9.73
CA ALA A 142 3.43 1.68 -8.99
C ALA A 142 3.33 2.04 -7.49
N LEU A 143 2.88 3.26 -7.15
CA LEU A 143 2.64 3.67 -5.77
C LEU A 143 1.59 2.77 -5.09
N TYR A 144 0.47 2.48 -5.75
CA TYR A 144 -0.54 1.54 -5.21
C TYR A 144 0.02 0.14 -4.96
N THR A 145 0.86 -0.36 -5.88
CA THR A 145 1.50 -1.67 -5.74
C THR A 145 2.44 -1.70 -4.54
N LEU A 146 3.21 -0.63 -4.32
CA LEU A 146 4.12 -0.51 -3.16
C LEU A 146 3.35 -0.47 -1.83
N VAL A 147 2.22 0.25 -1.78
CA VAL A 147 1.34 0.26 -0.60
C VAL A 147 0.83 -1.15 -0.31
N GLY A 148 0.30 -1.86 -1.33
CA GLY A 148 -0.17 -3.24 -1.16
C GLY A 148 0.93 -4.22 -0.72
N GLN A 149 2.17 -4.04 -1.20
CA GLN A 149 3.32 -4.82 -0.73
C GLN A 149 3.64 -4.56 0.75
N ARG A 150 3.56 -3.30 1.19
CA ARG A 150 3.78 -2.94 2.60
C ARG A 150 2.70 -3.53 3.49
N ASP A 151 1.43 -3.44 3.10
CA ASP A 151 0.31 -4.04 3.85
C ASP A 151 0.45 -5.54 3.98
N SER A 152 0.86 -6.22 2.90
CA SER A 152 1.14 -7.65 2.92
C SER A 152 2.25 -8.01 3.90
N LYS A 153 3.33 -7.20 3.95
CA LYS A 153 4.43 -7.40 4.90
C LYS A 153 3.99 -7.16 6.34
N LEU A 154 3.23 -6.09 6.61
CA LEU A 154 2.68 -5.79 7.93
C LEU A 154 1.74 -6.90 8.40
N ASN A 155 0.90 -7.45 7.51
CA ASN A 155 0.02 -8.55 7.84
C ASN A 155 0.79 -9.82 8.23
N LEU A 156 1.91 -10.12 7.55
CA LEU A 156 2.80 -11.22 7.93
C LEU A 156 3.46 -10.99 9.29
N GLU A 157 3.92 -9.76 9.57
CA GLU A 157 4.50 -9.38 10.85
C GLU A 157 3.48 -9.48 11.98
N MET A 158 2.26 -8.97 11.77
CA MET A 158 1.14 -9.11 12.70
C MET A 158 0.76 -10.57 12.96
N ALA A 159 0.79 -11.42 11.93
CA ALA A 159 0.53 -12.86 12.08
C ALA A 159 1.62 -13.54 12.92
N TYR A 160 2.89 -13.15 12.72
CA TYR A 160 4.01 -13.62 13.54
C TYR A 160 3.89 -13.18 14.99
N ASP A 161 3.58 -11.90 15.24
CA ASP A 161 3.37 -11.38 16.59
C ASP A 161 2.16 -12.02 17.26
N SER A 162 1.08 -12.24 16.52
CA SER A 162 -0.10 -12.97 17.01
C SER A 162 0.25 -14.41 17.38
N ARG A 163 1.06 -15.10 16.57
CA ARG A 163 1.54 -16.45 16.88
C ARG A 163 2.42 -16.45 18.13
N ARG A 164 3.32 -15.47 18.26
CA ARG A 164 4.19 -15.32 19.43
C ARG A 164 3.36 -15.03 20.68
N LEU A 165 2.39 -14.12 20.59
CA LEU A 165 1.47 -13.80 21.68
C LEU A 165 0.65 -15.03 22.07
N ALA A 166 0.06 -15.74 21.11
CA ALA A 166 -0.68 -16.98 21.37
C ALA A 166 0.20 -18.04 22.07
N SER A 167 1.47 -18.17 21.67
CA SER A 167 2.41 -19.08 22.34
C SER A 167 2.72 -18.66 23.78
N ALA A 168 2.88 -17.36 24.03
CA ALA A 168 3.09 -16.81 25.36
C ALA A 168 1.82 -16.99 26.23
N SER A 169 0.64 -16.70 25.68
CA SER A 169 -0.66 -16.92 26.33
C SER A 169 -0.92 -18.39 26.63
N LYS A 170 -0.48 -19.33 25.78
CA LYS A 170 -0.57 -20.77 26.08
C LYS A 170 0.28 -21.15 27.29
N ARG A 171 1.48 -20.57 27.41
CA ARG A 171 2.34 -20.76 28.59
C ARG A 171 1.74 -20.13 29.85
N ASP A 172 1.19 -18.92 29.73
CA ASP A 172 0.50 -18.25 30.83
C ASP A 172 -0.74 -19.04 31.29
N SER A 173 -1.50 -19.62 30.35
CA SER A 173 -2.62 -20.51 30.64
C SER A 173 -2.19 -21.74 31.44
N SER A 174 -0.99 -22.28 31.20
CA SER A 174 -0.43 -23.37 32.01
C SER A 174 -0.18 -22.94 33.46
N SER A 175 0.34 -21.72 33.67
CA SER A 175 0.52 -21.16 35.02
C SER A 175 -0.83 -20.93 35.71
N MET A 176 -1.83 -20.43 34.97
CA MET A 176 -3.20 -20.23 35.46
C MET A 176 -3.85 -21.55 35.90
N LYS A 177 -3.64 -22.64 35.15
CA LYS A 177 -4.08 -23.99 35.55
C LYS A 177 -3.47 -24.39 36.90
N THR A 178 -2.19 -24.11 37.13
CA THR A 178 -1.52 -24.41 38.42
C THR A 178 -2.13 -23.66 39.60
N ILE A 179 -2.44 -22.37 39.44
CA ILE A 179 -3.10 -21.59 40.49
C ILE A 179 -4.50 -22.16 40.78
N ALA A 180 -5.26 -22.49 39.74
CA ALA A 180 -6.58 -23.09 39.89
C ALA A 180 -6.54 -24.47 40.59
N VAL A 181 -5.50 -25.27 40.34
CA VAL A 181 -5.27 -26.52 41.10
C VAL A 181 -5.07 -26.21 42.58
N LEU A 182 -4.21 -25.23 42.88
CA LEU A 182 -3.87 -24.87 44.25
C LEU A 182 -5.10 -24.39 45.03
N THR A 183 -5.94 -23.56 44.42
CA THR A 183 -7.19 -23.10 45.05
C THR A 183 -8.17 -24.25 45.24
N THR A 184 -8.29 -25.16 44.28
CA THR A 184 -9.18 -26.33 44.37
C THR A 184 -8.78 -27.27 45.51
N VAL A 185 -7.47 -27.40 45.79
CA VAL A 185 -6.95 -28.19 46.92
C VAL A 185 -7.24 -27.51 48.26
N PHE A 186 -7.05 -26.18 48.37
CA PHE A 186 -7.20 -25.47 49.63
C PHE A 186 -8.64 -25.14 50.03
N LEU A 187 -9.51 -24.89 49.06
CA LEU A 187 -10.91 -24.50 49.29
C LEU A 187 -11.72 -25.48 50.18
N PRO A 188 -11.66 -26.82 50.00
CA PRO A 188 -12.31 -27.74 50.92
C PRO A 188 -11.68 -27.72 52.33
N GLY A 189 -10.36 -27.55 52.43
CA GLY A 189 -9.68 -27.43 53.72
C GLY A 189 -10.12 -26.18 54.50
N THR A 190 -10.25 -25.04 53.81
CA THR A 190 -10.75 -23.80 54.41
C THR A 190 -12.21 -23.90 54.82
N PHE A 191 -13.08 -24.46 53.98
CA PHE A 191 -14.49 -24.70 54.32
C PHE A 191 -14.63 -25.49 55.61
N ILE A 192 -13.88 -26.58 55.70
CA ILE A 192 -13.85 -27.44 56.88
C ILE A 192 -13.36 -26.64 58.11
N ALA A 193 -12.24 -25.91 58.03
CA ALA A 193 -11.77 -25.07 59.13
C ALA A 193 -12.83 -24.05 59.62
N THR A 194 -13.63 -23.53 58.69
CA THR A 194 -14.69 -22.56 59.00
C THR A 194 -15.87 -23.22 59.72
N VAL A 195 -16.28 -24.42 59.29
CA VAL A 195 -17.34 -25.21 59.95
C VAL A 195 -16.95 -25.58 61.39
N PHE A 196 -15.68 -25.84 61.65
CA PHE A 196 -15.16 -26.10 63.00
C PHE A 196 -15.06 -24.85 63.88
N SER A 197 -14.98 -23.67 63.28
CA SER A 197 -14.99 -22.39 64.00
C SER A 197 -16.41 -21.96 64.42
N MET A 198 -17.45 -22.66 63.95
CA MET A 198 -18.83 -22.36 64.32
C MET A 198 -19.16 -22.90 65.72
N PRO A 199 -19.61 -22.06 66.67
CA PRO A 199 -19.90 -22.47 68.05
C PRO A 199 -21.17 -23.33 68.19
N MET A 200 -21.86 -23.64 67.10
CA MET A 200 -23.10 -24.42 67.07
C MET A 200 -22.87 -25.94 67.06
N VAL A 201 -21.62 -26.41 67.01
CA VAL A 201 -21.33 -27.84 66.93
C VAL A 201 -20.42 -28.30 68.07
N ASP A 202 -21.02 -29.03 69.02
CA ASP A 202 -20.36 -29.58 70.20
C ASP A 202 -19.57 -30.86 69.85
N TYR A 203 -18.29 -30.70 69.49
CA TYR A 203 -17.40 -31.83 69.25
C TYR A 203 -16.54 -32.14 70.48
N ALA A 204 -16.52 -33.40 70.94
CA ALA A 204 -15.59 -33.83 71.96
C ALA A 204 -14.17 -34.02 71.35
N PRO A 205 -13.08 -33.64 72.06
CA PRO A 205 -11.71 -33.73 71.53
C PRO A 205 -11.27 -35.16 71.13
N ALA A 206 -11.97 -36.19 71.58
CA ALA A 206 -11.72 -37.59 71.24
C ALA A 206 -12.21 -38.01 69.83
N GLN A 207 -12.99 -37.19 69.12
CA GLN A 207 -13.64 -37.54 67.84
C GLN A 207 -12.93 -36.98 66.59
N PHE A 208 -11.70 -36.51 66.72
CA PHE A 208 -10.87 -35.96 65.63
C PHE A 208 -10.69 -36.93 64.43
N TRP A 209 -10.90 -38.23 64.62
CA TRP A 209 -10.83 -39.22 63.54
C TRP A 209 -12.04 -39.17 62.59
N ILE A 210 -13.23 -38.82 63.08
CA ILE A 210 -14.45 -38.70 62.25
C ILE A 210 -14.31 -37.51 61.27
N TYR A 211 -13.60 -36.46 61.71
CA TYR A 211 -13.21 -35.33 60.87
C TYR A 211 -12.36 -35.75 59.67
N LEU A 212 -11.27 -36.48 59.92
CA LEU A 212 -10.39 -37.00 58.86
C LEU A 212 -11.17 -37.92 57.92
N ALA A 213 -12.09 -38.73 58.46
CA ALA A 213 -12.93 -39.63 57.70
C ALA A 213 -13.92 -38.92 56.76
N ILE A 214 -14.29 -37.66 57.01
CA ILE A 214 -15.19 -36.86 56.15
C ILE A 214 -14.41 -35.90 55.24
N ALA A 215 -13.31 -35.34 55.75
CA ALA A 215 -12.45 -34.39 55.02
C ALA A 215 -11.74 -35.05 53.82
N ILE A 216 -11.21 -36.27 54.01
CA ILE A 216 -10.49 -37.00 52.97
C ILE A 216 -11.41 -37.37 51.79
N PRO A 217 -12.62 -37.94 51.98
CA PRO A 217 -13.49 -38.22 50.84
C PRO A 217 -14.01 -36.95 50.18
N LEU A 218 -14.31 -35.88 50.93
CA LEU A 218 -14.76 -34.62 50.34
C LEU A 218 -13.70 -34.00 49.42
N THR A 219 -12.43 -33.99 49.86
CA THR A 219 -11.30 -33.53 49.05
C THR A 219 -11.08 -34.43 47.83
N LEU A 220 -11.17 -35.75 47.98
CA LEU A 220 -11.12 -36.71 46.86
C LEU A 220 -12.25 -36.51 45.86
N VAL A 221 -13.48 -36.20 46.30
CA VAL A 221 -14.63 -35.95 45.41
C VAL A 221 -14.40 -34.67 44.60
N VAL A 222 -13.95 -33.58 45.23
CA VAL A 222 -13.65 -32.32 44.53
C VAL A 222 -12.51 -32.51 43.52
N LEU A 223 -11.43 -33.19 43.91
CA LEU A 223 -10.30 -33.47 43.02
C LEU A 223 -10.68 -34.42 41.88
N SER A 224 -11.50 -35.45 42.14
CA SER A 224 -11.92 -36.41 41.11
C SER A 224 -12.87 -35.79 40.08
N VAL A 225 -13.82 -34.95 40.51
CA VAL A 225 -14.69 -34.20 39.59
C VAL A 225 -13.87 -33.23 38.73
N TRP A 226 -12.93 -32.50 39.34
CA TRP A 226 -12.06 -31.58 38.62
C TRP A 226 -11.13 -32.31 37.63
N ALA A 227 -10.47 -33.39 38.05
CA ALA A 227 -9.60 -34.19 37.19
C ALA A 227 -10.38 -34.86 36.05
N ALA A 228 -11.57 -35.39 36.32
CA ALA A 228 -12.44 -35.94 35.28
C ALA A 228 -12.88 -34.87 34.27
N TRP A 229 -13.24 -33.67 34.74
CA TRP A 229 -13.58 -32.54 33.88
C TRP A 229 -12.39 -32.10 33.01
N MET A 230 -11.21 -31.95 33.62
CA MET A 230 -10.00 -31.54 32.91
C MET A 230 -9.61 -32.55 31.83
N LEU A 231 -9.57 -33.85 32.17
CA LEU A 231 -9.27 -34.92 31.21
C LEU A 231 -10.30 -35.02 30.08
N TRP A 232 -11.57 -34.74 30.36
CA TRP A 232 -12.62 -34.73 29.35
C TRP A 232 -12.48 -33.54 28.39
N ILE A 233 -12.16 -32.36 28.93
CA ILE A 233 -12.01 -31.12 28.15
C ILE A 233 -10.71 -31.10 27.34
N GLU A 234 -9.60 -31.62 27.89
CA GLU A 234 -8.32 -31.71 27.17
C GLU A 234 -8.48 -32.58 25.93
N ARG A 235 -9.16 -33.74 26.05
CA ARG A 235 -9.47 -34.63 24.93
C ARG A 235 -10.37 -33.99 23.88
N ARG A 236 -11.26 -33.08 24.28
CA ARG A 236 -12.10 -32.33 23.34
C ARG A 236 -11.26 -31.28 22.60
N ASN A 237 -10.46 -30.52 23.32
CA ASN A 237 -9.61 -29.47 22.76
C ASN A 237 -8.54 -30.05 21.82
N GLU A 238 -7.92 -31.19 22.15
CA GLU A 238 -6.97 -31.87 21.26
C GLU A 238 -7.58 -32.29 19.90
N ARG A 239 -8.87 -32.65 19.89
CA ARG A 239 -9.56 -32.99 18.64
C ARG A 239 -9.86 -31.76 17.80
N GLU A 240 -10.16 -30.64 18.45
CA GLU A 240 -10.39 -29.36 17.80
C GLU A 240 -9.07 -28.77 17.25
N ASP A 241 -7.98 -28.89 18.02
CA ASP A 241 -6.62 -28.51 17.61
C ASP A 241 -6.14 -29.32 16.40
N LYS A 242 -6.30 -30.67 16.42
CA LYS A 242 -5.93 -31.53 15.28
C LYS A 242 -6.73 -31.20 14.02
N ARG A 243 -8.02 -30.88 14.15
CA ARG A 243 -8.87 -30.47 13.02
C ARG A 243 -8.50 -29.08 12.50
N ALA A 244 -8.02 -28.19 13.36
CA ALA A 244 -7.52 -26.88 12.97
C ALA A 244 -6.17 -27.00 12.26
N GLU A 245 -5.27 -27.85 12.76
CA GLU A 245 -3.96 -28.13 12.19
C GLU A 245 -4.06 -28.82 10.82
N GLU A 246 -5.02 -29.73 10.64
CA GLU A 246 -5.33 -30.40 9.37
C GLU A 246 -5.95 -29.45 8.32
N ARG A 247 -6.51 -28.30 8.73
CA ARG A 247 -7.04 -27.26 7.84
C ARG A 247 -6.02 -26.19 7.45
N LEU A 248 -4.87 -26.12 8.12
CA LEU A 248 -3.84 -25.12 7.82
C LEU A 248 -2.87 -25.66 6.77
N PRO A 249 -2.52 -24.88 5.73
CA PRO A 249 -1.42 -25.24 4.84
C PRO A 249 -0.14 -25.37 5.67
N ILE A 250 0.66 -26.40 5.39
CA ILE A 250 1.92 -26.69 6.10
C ILE A 250 2.82 -25.44 6.03
N TYR A 251 2.84 -24.65 7.10
CA TYR A 251 3.80 -23.57 7.29
C TYR A 251 5.04 -24.17 7.96
N ASP A 252 6.02 -24.55 7.14
CA ASP A 252 7.29 -25.11 7.60
C ASP A 252 8.09 -24.05 8.36
N SER A 253 8.12 -24.17 9.68
CA SER A 253 8.90 -23.29 10.55
C SER A 253 10.41 -23.62 10.51
N ARG A 254 10.86 -24.64 9.74
CA ARG A 254 12.30 -24.90 9.54
C ARG A 254 12.99 -23.92 8.60
N GLU A 255 12.25 -23.14 7.79
CA GLU A 255 12.88 -22.16 6.89
C GLU A 255 13.55 -20.99 7.64
N GLU A 256 13.13 -20.68 8.87
CA GLU A 256 13.73 -19.59 9.65
C GLU A 256 15.20 -19.87 10.05
N TYR A 257 15.58 -21.14 10.20
CA TYR A 257 16.98 -21.56 10.40
C TYR A 257 17.77 -21.72 9.09
N GLY A 258 17.08 -21.87 7.96
CA GLY A 258 17.66 -21.94 6.61
C GLY A 258 17.92 -20.57 5.98
N LEU A 259 17.08 -19.57 6.28
CA LEU A 259 17.20 -18.20 5.78
C LEU A 259 18.49 -17.51 6.25
N ASN A 260 18.91 -17.74 7.50
CA ASN A 260 20.20 -17.25 7.99
C ASN A 260 21.42 -17.90 7.32
N LYS A 261 21.23 -19.05 6.65
CA LYS A 261 22.29 -19.73 5.87
C LYS A 261 22.33 -19.31 4.41
N LEU A 262 21.27 -18.68 3.87
CA LEU A 262 21.25 -18.20 2.49
C LEU A 262 22.28 -17.08 2.28
N PRO A 263 23.24 -17.23 1.35
CA PRO A 263 24.29 -16.23 1.13
C PRO A 263 23.74 -14.86 0.67
N ALA A 264 22.53 -14.84 0.10
CA ALA A 264 21.82 -13.61 -0.29
C ALA A 264 21.39 -12.76 0.92
N LEU A 265 20.90 -13.39 2.00
CA LEU A 265 20.50 -12.67 3.21
C LEU A 265 21.69 -12.22 4.06
N ARG A 266 22.81 -12.94 3.99
CA ARG A 266 24.06 -12.51 4.62
C ARG A 266 24.65 -11.25 3.96
N ARG A 267 24.40 -11.03 2.67
CA ARG A 267 24.74 -9.77 1.98
C ARG A 267 23.80 -8.65 2.39
N LEU A 268 22.49 -8.93 2.53
CA LEU A 268 21.50 -7.95 3.00
C LEU A 268 21.74 -7.51 4.44
N ASN A 269 22.02 -8.44 5.36
CA ASN A 269 22.29 -8.12 6.76
C ASN A 269 23.61 -7.34 6.93
N ARG A 270 24.60 -7.59 6.07
CA ARG A 270 25.86 -6.82 6.06
C ARG A 270 25.69 -5.40 5.54
N VAL A 271 24.69 -5.16 4.69
CA VAL A 271 24.32 -3.82 4.21
C VAL A 271 23.40 -3.10 5.21
N LEU A 272 22.61 -3.83 6.01
CA LEU A 272 21.71 -3.28 7.03
C LEU A 272 22.40 -2.98 8.38
N CYS A 273 23.56 -3.57 8.67
CA CYS A 273 24.34 -3.30 9.89
C CYS A 273 25.54 -2.34 9.66
N GLN A 274 25.56 -1.60 8.55
CA GLN A 274 26.43 -0.44 8.38
C GLN A 274 25.63 0.83 8.64
N ASP A 275 25.32 1.06 9.90
CA ASP A 275 25.19 2.37 10.53
C ASP A 275 25.78 2.24 11.95
#